data_AF-A0AAW2G923-F1
#
_entry.id   AF-A0AAW2G923-F1
#
_cell.length_a   1.000
_cell.length_b   1.000
_cell.length_c   1.000
_cell.angle_alpha   90.00
_cell.angle_beta   90.00
_cell.angle_gamma   90.00
#
_symmetry.space_group_name_H-M   'P 1'
#
loop_
_entity.id
_entity.type
_entity.pdbx_description
1 polymer ?
#
loop_
_entity_poly.entity_id
_entity_poly.type
_entity_poly.pdbx_seq_one_letter_code
_entity_poly.pdbx_strand_id
1 'polypeptide(L)'
;MYINKDSTMNLTCVVRHSPEPPLTIYWTHDHEVINYDSPRGGVSVITEKGEVTTSYLLIQRAQPADSGQYTCHPSNANTKTVLVHVLNGEHPAAMQHGGQLRLANLPFVMISTTLLTFLNHPY
;
A
#
# COMPACT_ATOMS: atom_id res chain seq x y z
N MET A 1 -0.66 -1.24 -4.23
CA MET A 1 0.36 -0.17 -4.11
C MET A 1 -0.26 1.00 -3.37
N TYR A 2 0.47 1.65 -2.47
CA TYR A 2 -0.02 2.82 -1.72
C TYR A 2 0.73 4.07 -2.14
N ILE A 3 0.01 5.16 -2.34
CA ILE A 3 0.55 6.45 -2.79
C ILE A 3 0.02 7.54 -1.87
N ASN A 4 0.84 8.51 -1.50
CA ASN A 4 0.35 9.65 -0.72
C ASN A 4 -0.40 10.64 -1.61
N LYS A 5 -1.50 11.20 -1.09
CA LYS A 5 -2.18 12.34 -1.71
C LYS A 5 -1.18 13.46 -2.05
N ASP A 6 -1.44 14.14 -3.16
CA ASP A 6 -0.67 15.25 -3.71
C ASP A 6 0.75 14.91 -4.20
N SER A 7 1.18 13.66 -4.08
CA SER A 7 2.42 13.16 -4.71
C SER A 7 2.24 12.84 -6.20
N THR A 8 3.34 12.55 -6.89
CA THR A 8 3.31 12.07 -8.27
C THR A 8 3.35 10.54 -8.30
N MET A 9 2.36 9.92 -8.94
CA MET A 9 2.37 8.49 -9.24
C MET A 9 3.23 8.23 -10.47
N ASN A 10 4.09 7.22 -10.39
CA ASN A 10 4.83 6.69 -11.53
C ASN A 10 4.62 5.17 -11.59
N LEU A 11 3.78 4.72 -12.52
CA LEU A 11 3.56 3.30 -12.77
C LEU A 11 4.39 2.89 -13.99
N THR A 12 5.30 1.95 -13.78
CA THR A 12 6.20 1.45 -14.82
C THR A 12 5.76 0.08 -15.29
N CYS A 13 5.48 -0.07 -16.57
CA CYS A 13 5.26 -1.34 -17.25
C CYS A 13 6.49 -1.68 -18.08
N VAL A 14 7.13 -2.81 -17.78
CA VAL A 14 8.35 -3.27 -18.44
C VAL A 14 8.06 -4.55 -19.21
N VAL A 15 8.20 -4.50 -20.53
CA VAL A 15 8.03 -5.66 -21.42
C VAL A 15 9.40 -6.24 -21.74
N ARG A 16 9.63 -7.49 -21.31
CA ARG A 16 10.88 -8.24 -21.49
C ARG A 16 10.60 -9.50 -22.30
N HIS A 17 11.65 -10.03 -22.94
CA HIS A 17 11.61 -11.30 -23.68
C HIS A 17 10.54 -11.34 -24.79
N SER A 18 10.21 -10.19 -25.36
CA SER A 18 9.35 -10.13 -26.53
C SER A 18 10.21 -10.35 -27.79
N PRO A 19 9.80 -11.21 -28.74
CA PRO A 19 10.53 -11.40 -30.00
C PRO A 19 10.74 -10.09 -30.78
N GLU A 20 9.77 -9.18 -30.66
CA GLU A 20 9.82 -7.83 -31.24
C GLU A 20 9.24 -6.80 -30.23
N PRO A 21 9.72 -5.54 -30.21
CA PRO A 21 9.15 -4.50 -29.36
C PRO A 21 7.65 -4.27 -29.65
N PRO A 22 6.79 -4.07 -28.63
CA PRO A 22 5.39 -3.74 -28.84
C PRO A 22 5.22 -2.50 -29.74
N LEU A 23 4.32 -2.58 -30.72
CA LEU A 23 3.95 -1.43 -31.55
C LEU A 23 3.31 -0.34 -30.69
N THR A 24 2.46 -0.75 -29.75
CA THR A 24 1.77 0.14 -28.82
C THR A 24 1.75 -0.44 -27.41
N ILE A 25 1.78 0.44 -26.43
CA ILE A 25 1.40 0.14 -25.04
C ILE A 25 0.40 1.21 -24.64
N TYR A 26 -0.80 0.81 -24.21
CA TYR A 26 -1.79 1.72 -23.64
C TYR A 26 -2.11 1.34 -22.20
N TRP A 27 -2.66 2.29 -21.46
CA TRP A 27 -3.04 2.11 -20.06
C TRP A 27 -4.53 2.27 -19.88
N THR A 28 -5.09 1.54 -18.91
CA THR A 28 -6.47 1.75 -18.45
C THR A 28 -6.51 1.94 -16.95
N HIS A 29 -7.37 2.85 -16.47
CA HIS A 29 -7.76 3.01 -15.08
C HIS A 29 -9.23 2.57 -14.95
N ASP A 30 -9.49 1.56 -14.13
CA ASP A 30 -10.84 0.97 -13.92
C ASP A 30 -11.57 0.63 -15.23
N HIS A 31 -10.84 0.05 -16.18
CA HIS A 31 -11.29 -0.37 -17.52
C HIS A 31 -11.48 0.75 -18.55
N GLU A 32 -11.28 2.01 -18.17
CA GLU A 32 -11.30 3.14 -19.09
C GLU A 32 -9.88 3.54 -19.50
N VAL A 33 -9.69 3.95 -20.75
CA VAL A 33 -8.37 4.36 -21.25
C VAL A 33 -7.92 5.62 -20.52
N ILE A 34 -6.68 5.60 -20.03
CA ILE A 34 -6.03 6.75 -19.39
C ILE A 34 -4.77 7.15 -20.18
N ASN A 35 -4.72 8.40 -20.60
CA ASN A 35 -3.65 8.98 -21.38
C ASN A 35 -3.60 10.51 -21.15
N TYR A 36 -2.82 11.23 -21.97
CA TYR A 36 -2.66 12.68 -21.87
C TYR A 36 -3.93 13.49 -22.19
N ASP A 37 -4.90 12.91 -22.91
CA ASP A 37 -6.19 13.53 -23.24
C ASP A 37 -7.27 13.27 -22.17
N SER A 38 -6.92 12.53 -21.10
CA SER A 38 -7.86 12.20 -20.03
C SER A 38 -8.44 13.48 -19.39
N PRO A 39 -9.75 13.55 -19.13
CA PRO A 39 -10.39 14.70 -18.47
C PRO A 39 -9.85 14.94 -17.06
N ARG A 40 -9.18 13.96 -16.45
CA ARG A 40 -8.49 14.08 -15.17
C ARG A 40 -7.41 15.17 -15.22
N GLY A 41 -6.69 15.30 -16.35
CA GLY A 41 -5.56 16.22 -16.52
C GLY A 41 -4.31 15.83 -15.73
N GLY A 42 -3.14 16.41 -16.05
CA GLY A 42 -1.88 16.10 -15.35
C GLY A 42 -1.44 14.63 -15.47
N VAL A 43 -1.88 13.97 -16.54
CA VAL A 43 -1.51 12.60 -16.92
C VAL A 43 -0.50 12.68 -18.06
N SER A 44 0.57 11.89 -17.98
CA SER A 44 1.53 11.71 -19.07
C SER A 44 1.84 10.24 -19.26
N VAL A 45 1.99 9.83 -20.52
CA VAL A 45 2.41 8.47 -20.89
C VAL A 45 3.66 8.60 -21.73
N ILE A 46 4.73 7.93 -21.29
CA ILE A 46 6.01 7.89 -21.99
C ILE A 46 6.29 6.43 -22.32
N THR A 47 6.67 6.14 -23.56
CA THR A 47 7.07 4.79 -23.98
C THR A 47 8.45 4.84 -24.61
N GLU A 48 9.39 4.16 -23.98
CA GLU A 48 10.74 3.96 -24.46
C GLU A 48 10.81 2.59 -25.13
N LYS A 49 11.02 2.57 -26.45
CA LYS A 49 11.17 1.34 -27.24
C LYS A 49 12.64 0.95 -27.34
N GLY A 50 12.93 -0.33 -27.22
CA GLY A 50 14.26 -0.92 -27.33
C GLY A 50 14.18 -2.43 -27.15
N GLU A 51 15.32 -3.09 -26.86
CA GLU A 51 15.34 -4.53 -26.51
C GLU A 51 14.41 -4.86 -25.35
N VAL A 52 14.31 -3.93 -24.40
CA VAL A 52 13.29 -3.90 -23.36
C VAL A 52 12.45 -2.65 -23.59
N THR A 53 11.16 -2.84 -23.82
CA THR A 53 10.24 -1.70 -23.97
C THR A 53 9.66 -1.34 -22.61
N THR A 54 9.78 -0.08 -22.22
CA THR A 54 9.28 0.42 -20.93
C THR A 54 8.27 1.52 -21.16
N SER A 55 7.11 1.43 -20.53
CA SER A 55 6.11 2.49 -20.50
C SER A 55 5.92 3.02 -19.09
N TYR A 56 5.89 4.34 -18.94
CA TYR A 56 5.65 5.06 -17.71
C TYR A 56 4.32 5.78 -17.80
N LEU A 57 3.40 5.50 -16.88
CA LEU A 57 2.20 6.29 -16.64
C LEU A 57 2.46 7.20 -15.44
N LEU A 58 2.47 8.50 -15.70
CA LEU A 58 2.72 9.55 -14.71
C LEU A 58 1.41 10.28 -14.41
N ILE A 59 1.04 10.36 -13.14
CA ILE A 59 -0.16 11.08 -12.69
C ILE A 59 0.27 12.06 -11.59
N GLN A 60 0.18 13.36 -11.88
CA GLN A 60 0.60 14.42 -10.98
C GLN A 60 -0.46 14.75 -9.93
N ARG A 61 -0.06 15.12 -8.71
CA ARG A 61 -0.96 15.53 -7.61
C ARG A 61 -2.07 14.50 -7.35
N ALA A 62 -1.67 13.29 -7.01
CA ALA A 62 -2.56 12.15 -6.78
C ALA A 62 -3.71 12.51 -5.81
N GLN A 63 -4.93 12.17 -6.19
CA GLN A 63 -6.15 12.37 -5.39
C GLN A 63 -6.76 11.01 -5.00
N PRO A 64 -7.59 10.94 -3.96
CA PRO A 64 -8.26 9.70 -3.56
C PRO A 64 -9.02 9.01 -4.70
N ALA A 65 -9.61 9.79 -5.62
CA ALA A 65 -10.31 9.31 -6.81
C ALA A 65 -9.39 8.65 -7.86
N ASP A 66 -8.07 8.89 -7.80
CA ASP A 66 -7.09 8.17 -8.64
C ASP A 66 -6.84 6.74 -8.11
N SER A 67 -7.42 6.33 -6.97
CA SER A 67 -7.37 4.93 -6.53
C SER A 67 -8.14 4.04 -7.49
N GLY A 68 -7.65 2.84 -7.74
CA GLY A 68 -8.30 1.89 -8.65
C GLY A 68 -7.32 0.94 -9.31
N GLN A 69 -7.83 0.19 -10.29
CA GLN A 69 -7.06 -0.77 -11.05
C GLN A 69 -6.41 -0.10 -12.26
N TYR A 70 -5.08 -0.10 -12.29
CA TYR A 70 -4.30 0.36 -13.42
C TYR A 70 -3.76 -0.84 -14.18
N THR A 71 -4.08 -0.94 -15.46
CA THR A 71 -3.62 -2.04 -16.32
C THR A 71 -2.80 -1.50 -17.49
N CYS A 72 -1.62 -2.07 -17.72
CA CYS A 72 -0.87 -1.84 -18.95
C CYS A 72 -1.17 -2.92 -19.98
N HIS A 73 -1.34 -2.49 -21.22
CA HIS A 73 -1.76 -3.30 -22.36
C HIS A 73 -0.75 -3.19 -23.51
N PRO A 74 0.32 -4.00 -23.50
CA PRO A 74 1.23 -4.12 -24.64
C PRO A 74 0.59 -4.88 -25.81
N SER A 75 0.87 -4.48 -27.06
CA SER A 75 0.23 -5.05 -28.26
C SER A 75 0.58 -6.51 -28.56
N ASN A 76 1.72 -7.01 -28.07
CA ASN A 76 2.23 -8.36 -28.35
C ASN A 76 2.75 -9.09 -27.10
N ALA A 77 2.28 -8.69 -25.91
CA ALA A 77 2.60 -9.36 -24.66
C ALA A 77 1.38 -9.38 -23.73
N ASN A 78 1.49 -10.11 -22.62
CA ASN A 78 0.42 -10.19 -21.64
C ASN A 78 0.23 -8.87 -20.90
N THR A 79 -1.02 -8.54 -20.59
CA THR A 79 -1.39 -7.39 -19.78
C THR A 79 -0.98 -7.60 -18.32
N LYS A 80 -0.77 -6.49 -17.59
CA LYS A 80 -0.49 -6.52 -16.15
C LYS A 80 -1.24 -5.42 -15.44
N THR A 81 -1.84 -5.78 -14.31
CA THR A 81 -2.68 -4.90 -13.49
C THR A 81 -2.06 -4.69 -12.11
N VAL A 82 -2.16 -3.47 -11.60
CA VAL A 82 -1.84 -3.09 -10.23
C VAL A 82 -3.02 -2.34 -9.61
N LEU A 83 -3.38 -2.71 -8.39
CA LEU A 83 -4.34 -1.96 -7.59
C LEU A 83 -3.61 -0.85 -6.84
N VAL A 84 -4.01 0.40 -7.06
CA VAL A 84 -3.46 1.59 -6.39
C VAL A 84 -4.46 2.12 -5.37
N HIS A 85 -3.95 2.49 -4.20
CA HIS A 85 -4.69 3.17 -3.15
C HIS A 85 -3.99 4.48 -2.79
N VAL A 86 -4.68 5.61 -2.96
CA VAL A 86 -4.18 6.92 -2.58
C VAL A 86 -4.60 7.26 -1.15
N LEU A 87 -3.62 7.55 -0.30
CA LEU A 87 -3.77 7.82 1.13
C LEU A 87 -4.05 9.31 1.37
N ASN A 88 -5.10 9.64 2.11
CA ASN A 88 -5.30 10.97 2.69
C ASN A 88 -4.26 11.14 3.81
N GLY A 89 -3.27 12.03 3.62
CA GLY A 89 -2.04 12.12 4.41
C GLY A 89 -2.14 12.52 5.88
N GLU A 90 -3.08 11.97 6.67
CA GLU A 90 -3.34 12.38 8.05
C GLU A 90 -3.35 11.26 9.10
N HIS A 91 -2.61 10.17 8.89
CA HIS A 91 -2.37 9.20 9.97
C HIS A 91 -0.89 9.16 10.33
N PRO A 92 -0.40 9.98 11.28
CA PRO A 92 0.78 9.59 12.03
C PRO A 92 0.43 8.23 12.65
N ALA A 93 1.18 7.19 12.29
CA ALA A 93 1.03 5.89 12.92
C ALA A 93 1.02 6.10 14.44
N ALA A 94 0.03 5.53 15.12
CA ALA A 94 0.02 5.50 16.57
C ALA A 94 1.25 4.69 17.01
N MET A 95 2.34 5.39 17.32
CA MET A 95 3.45 4.78 18.05
C MET A 95 2.88 4.38 19.41
N GLN A 96 2.61 3.09 19.59
CA GLN A 96 2.39 2.53 20.91
C GLN A 96 3.67 2.82 21.71
N HIS A 97 3.64 3.83 22.57
CA HIS A 97 4.59 3.93 23.67
C HIS A 97 4.42 2.64 24.46
N GLY A 98 5.33 1.68 24.25
CA GLY A 98 5.48 0.53 25.12
C GLY A 98 5.51 1.04 26.55
N GLY A 99 4.55 0.62 27.36
CA GLY A 99 4.39 1.08 28.72
C GLY A 99 5.72 0.97 29.46
N GLN A 100 6.26 2.10 29.90
CA GLN A 100 7.22 2.09 30.99
C GLN A 100 6.47 1.56 32.21
N LEU A 101 6.56 0.26 32.47
CA LEU A 101 6.37 -0.26 33.81
C LEU A 101 7.46 0.38 34.67
N ARG A 102 7.14 1.50 35.29
CA ARG A 102 7.87 2.06 36.42
C ARG A 102 7.73 1.04 37.57
N LEU A 103 8.59 0.00 37.58
CA LEU A 103 8.88 -0.76 38.80
C LEU A 103 9.65 0.15 39.74
N ALA A 104 8.95 1.11 40.32
CA ALA A 104 9.43 1.88 41.46
C ALA A 104 8.55 1.50 42.64
N ASN A 105 9.11 0.63 43.48
CA ASN A 105 8.81 0.51 44.90
C ASN A 105 7.44 -0.08 45.29
N LEU A 106 7.37 -1.40 45.44
CA LEU A 106 6.43 -2.02 46.38
C LEU A 106 7.24 -2.61 47.55
N PRO A 107 7.22 -2.01 48.74
CA PRO A 107 7.81 -2.62 49.91
C PRO A 107 6.92 -3.80 50.33
N PHE A 108 7.57 -4.96 50.42
CA PHE A 108 7.23 -6.13 51.21
C PHE A 108 6.07 -5.94 52.22
N VAL A 109 4.84 -6.32 51.84
CA VAL A 109 3.75 -6.54 52.80
C VAL A 109 2.89 -7.71 52.32
N MET A 110 3.40 -8.93 52.49
CA MET A 110 2.56 -10.14 52.52
C MET A 110 2.04 -10.26 53.95
N ILE A 111 0.86 -9.71 54.23
CA ILE A 111 0.19 -9.87 55.53
C ILE A 111 -0.28 -11.31 55.66
N SER A 112 0.34 -12.02 56.60
CA SER A 112 -0.11 -13.31 57.13
C SER A 112 -1.28 -13.08 58.10
N THR A 113 -2.34 -13.90 58.03
CA THR A 113 -3.03 -14.35 59.26
C THR A 113 -3.43 -15.83 59.10
N THR A 114 -2.82 -16.66 59.93
CA THR A 114 -3.19 -18.06 60.21
C THR A 114 -4.26 -18.12 61.30
N LEU A 115 -4.84 -19.33 61.45
CA LEU A 115 -5.59 -19.85 62.61
C LEU A 115 -7.09 -19.43 62.67
N LEU A 116 -8.10 -20.30 62.83
CA LEU A 116 -8.23 -21.64 63.42
C LEU A 116 -9.49 -22.36 62.88
N THR A 117 -9.34 -23.67 62.65
CA THR A 117 -10.29 -24.76 62.97
C THR A 117 -11.78 -24.62 62.60
N PHE A 118 -12.20 -25.41 61.61
CA PHE A 118 -13.35 -26.32 61.77
C PHE A 118 -12.90 -27.67 61.18
N LEU A 119 -12.30 -28.53 62.02
CA LEU A 119 -13.01 -29.62 62.68
C LEU A 119 -13.64 -30.60 61.68
N ASN A 120 -13.01 -31.78 61.58
CA ASN A 120 -13.66 -33.09 61.50
C ASN A 120 -14.88 -33.23 60.57
N HIS A 121 -14.74 -33.98 59.47
CA HIS A 121 -15.36 -35.32 59.46
C HIS A 121 -14.92 -36.20 58.28
N PRO A 122 -14.56 -37.47 58.54
CA PRO A 122 -14.40 -38.51 57.54
C PRO A 122 -15.75 -39.16 57.21
N TYR A 123 -15.93 -39.61 55.97
CA TYR A 123 -16.64 -40.83 55.58
C TYR A 123 -16.16 -41.24 54.18
#